data_AF-A0A1L8SYC0-F1
#
_entry.id   AF-A0A1L8SYC0-F1
#
_cell.length_a   1.000
_cell.length_b   1.000
_cell.length_c   1.000
_cell.angle_alpha   90.00
_cell.angle_beta   90.00
_cell.angle_gamma   90.00
#
_symmetry.space_group_name_H-M   'P 1'
#
loop_
_entity.id
_entity.type
_entity.pdbx_description
1 polymer ?
#
loop_
_entity_poly.entity_id
_entity_poly.type
_entity_poly.pdbx_seq_one_letter_code
_entity_poly.pdbx_strand_id
1 'polypeptide(L)'
;MIILGSLSTSGIKVYAEDSTISEVISSSEMQESTTTAATSSSSETLIEAQETTEPIQAEERNSANESNEVKEEDSVIDEAEYDSLGNLQFHHPVRFEDFTLDPPAFRAARSTLSTQQTFINQIASSAKTLANANNLYASVMIAQAIVESGWGGSTLSKVPNHNLFGIKGEYNGQSVTMKTQEWSAEQGWHYINAKFRKYPSFKESLNDNVTILKKTSFSPGVYFYSGAWKSNTKSYKDATAWLTGKYATAPNYGSTLNAVIANYNLTQYDSAGGSTPNPTPPSKNIPMYRLYNPNNYEHFYTANLSEKNHLVKIGWGKYEGIAWNAPSTGASVYRLYNSTLRDHHYTLDWNEVKVLTTKHKWTYEGVAWYSDNNKSVKIHRLFNPSLRSGSHHYTKDQNEVNVLKTRGWKYEGVGWYAK
;
A
#
# COMPACT_ATOMS: atom_id res chain seq x y z
N MET A 1 17.13 29.43 32.85
CA MET A 1 17.95 30.59 32.44
C MET A 1 19.23 30.04 31.83
N ILE A 2 19.33 30.18 30.52
CA ILE A 2 20.38 29.61 29.65
C ILE A 2 21.56 30.58 29.65
N ILE A 3 22.78 30.08 29.84
CA ILE A 3 24.00 30.80 29.45
C ILE A 3 24.86 29.86 28.60
N LEU A 4 25.10 30.34 27.39
CA LEU A 4 25.94 29.77 26.33
C LEU A 4 27.43 29.90 26.68
N GLY A 5 28.22 28.89 26.31
CA GLY A 5 29.68 28.94 26.28
C GLY A 5 30.18 28.41 24.94
N SER A 6 30.63 29.32 24.10
CA SER A 6 31.33 29.10 22.84
C SER A 6 32.76 28.59 23.08
N LEU A 7 33.26 27.70 22.21
CA LEU A 7 34.69 27.54 21.95
C LEU A 7 34.91 27.11 20.50
N SER A 8 35.84 27.83 19.88
CA SER A 8 36.21 27.84 18.48
C SER A 8 37.50 27.05 18.26
N THR A 9 37.58 26.42 17.08
CA THR A 9 38.75 26.12 16.24
C THR A 9 39.89 25.24 16.78
N SER A 10 40.15 24.15 16.04
CA SER A 10 41.45 23.88 15.41
C SER A 10 41.27 22.89 14.26
N GLY A 11 41.69 23.29 13.06
CA GLY A 11 41.52 22.53 11.83
C GLY A 11 42.62 21.49 11.58
N ILE A 12 42.33 20.51 10.73
CA ILE A 12 43.33 19.66 10.07
C ILE A 12 42.93 19.47 8.60
N LYS A 13 43.97 19.46 7.78
CA LYS A 13 44.08 19.68 6.32
C LYS A 13 43.44 18.61 5.44
N VAL A 14 42.93 19.11 4.31
CA VAL A 14 42.62 18.38 3.07
C VAL A 14 43.92 18.07 2.33
N TYR A 15 44.08 16.85 1.82
CA TYR A 15 44.98 16.53 0.72
C TYR A 15 44.15 16.01 -0.45
N ALA A 16 44.18 16.76 -1.54
CA ALA A 16 43.76 16.34 -2.87
C ALA A 16 45.00 15.82 -3.60
N GLU A 17 44.87 14.69 -4.29
CA GLU A 17 45.78 14.34 -5.39
C GLU A 17 45.00 14.23 -6.70
N ASP A 18 45.61 14.88 -7.67
CA ASP A 18 45.24 15.11 -9.05
C ASP A 18 45.65 13.91 -9.91
N SER A 19 44.86 13.57 -10.92
CA SER A 19 45.40 12.91 -12.12
C SER A 19 44.54 13.26 -13.34
N THR A 20 45.18 14.04 -14.19
CA THR A 20 44.81 14.52 -15.51
C THR A 20 44.98 13.42 -16.56
N ILE A 21 44.05 13.32 -17.53
CA ILE A 21 44.35 13.00 -18.93
C ILE A 21 43.39 13.80 -19.83
N SER A 22 43.97 14.58 -20.74
CA SER A 22 43.33 15.38 -21.77
C SER A 22 43.19 14.65 -23.11
N GLU A 23 42.13 15.06 -23.84
CA GLU A 23 41.98 15.21 -25.30
C GLU A 23 42.20 14.03 -26.26
N VAL A 24 41.20 13.76 -27.11
CA VAL A 24 41.28 14.05 -28.57
C VAL A 24 39.90 14.40 -29.13
N ILE A 25 39.85 15.49 -29.90
CA ILE A 25 38.75 16.04 -30.70
C ILE A 25 38.66 15.30 -32.04
N SER A 26 37.45 15.08 -32.58
CA SER A 26 37.23 15.15 -34.03
C SER A 26 35.80 15.54 -34.37
N SER A 27 35.69 16.73 -34.95
CA SER A 27 34.55 17.34 -35.63
C SER A 27 34.27 16.74 -37.00
N SER A 28 33.00 16.75 -37.42
CA SER A 28 32.64 17.03 -38.82
C SER A 28 31.18 17.53 -38.89
N GLU A 29 31.05 18.80 -39.27
CA GLU A 29 29.83 19.50 -39.67
C GLU A 29 29.42 19.20 -41.13
N MET A 30 28.27 19.79 -41.49
CA MET A 30 27.69 20.11 -42.82
C MET A 30 26.50 19.21 -43.22
N GLN A 31 25.36 19.72 -43.70
CA GLN A 31 24.95 21.09 -44.04
C GLN A 31 23.42 21.20 -44.17
N GLU A 32 22.97 22.46 -44.16
CA GLU A 32 21.64 23.04 -44.40
C GLU A 32 20.84 22.50 -45.60
N SER A 33 19.52 22.68 -45.52
CA SER A 33 18.79 23.41 -46.58
C SER A 33 17.60 24.18 -45.99
N THR A 34 17.62 25.49 -46.22
CA THR A 34 16.61 26.51 -45.91
C THR A 34 15.57 26.63 -47.03
N THR A 35 14.60 27.55 -46.81
CA THR A 35 13.54 28.12 -47.68
C THR A 35 12.14 27.51 -47.50
N THR A 36 11.03 28.25 -47.32
CA THR A 36 10.74 29.70 -47.33
C THR A 36 9.38 29.93 -46.67
N ALA A 37 9.19 31.14 -46.12
CA ALA A 37 7.96 31.63 -45.51
C ALA A 37 6.84 31.96 -46.52
N ALA A 38 5.58 31.92 -46.05
CA ALA A 38 4.52 32.78 -46.55
C ALA A 38 3.47 33.05 -45.46
N THR A 39 3.18 34.33 -45.28
CA THR A 39 2.25 34.96 -44.33
C THR A 39 0.93 35.31 -45.02
N SER A 40 -0.21 35.17 -44.32
CA SER A 40 -1.51 35.86 -44.52
C SER A 40 -2.45 35.33 -43.41
N SER A 41 -2.91 36.07 -42.39
CA SER A 41 -3.71 37.31 -42.28
C SER A 41 -5.17 37.20 -42.76
N SER A 42 -6.05 36.92 -41.77
CA SER A 42 -7.34 37.57 -41.44
C SER A 42 -8.53 37.49 -42.40
N SER A 43 -9.70 37.09 -41.85
CA SER A 43 -10.96 37.87 -41.88
C SER A 43 -12.07 37.16 -41.05
N GLU A 44 -12.64 37.91 -40.10
CA GLU A 44 -13.86 37.62 -39.33
C GLU A 44 -15.13 37.93 -40.13
N THR A 45 -16.26 37.32 -39.76
CA THR A 45 -17.58 37.97 -39.50
C THR A 45 -18.60 36.93 -39.00
N LEU A 46 -19.04 37.03 -37.73
CA LEU A 46 -20.32 37.59 -37.23
C LEU A 46 -21.60 36.82 -37.62
N ILE A 47 -22.23 36.15 -36.64
CA ILE A 47 -23.69 36.18 -36.38
C ILE A 47 -23.93 36.13 -34.87
N GLU A 48 -24.87 36.96 -34.41
CA GLU A 48 -25.21 37.35 -33.04
C GLU A 48 -26.46 36.63 -32.49
N ALA A 49 -26.43 36.43 -31.16
CA ALA A 49 -27.46 36.30 -30.11
C ALA A 49 -28.83 35.59 -30.31
N GLN A 50 -29.19 34.80 -29.29
CA GLN A 50 -30.36 35.12 -28.43
C GLN A 50 -30.33 34.39 -27.09
N GLU A 51 -30.40 35.16 -26.00
CA GLU A 51 -30.69 34.76 -24.61
C GLU A 51 -32.17 34.38 -24.43
N THR A 52 -32.44 33.43 -23.53
CA THR A 52 -33.66 33.44 -22.72
C THR A 52 -33.34 32.99 -21.29
N THR A 53 -33.59 33.87 -20.33
CA THR A 53 -33.59 33.64 -18.88
C THR A 53 -34.98 33.96 -18.35
N GLU A 54 -35.53 33.12 -17.47
CA GLU A 54 -36.68 33.42 -16.61
C GLU A 54 -36.49 32.72 -15.24
N PRO A 55 -37.10 33.23 -14.15
CA PRO A 55 -36.49 33.32 -12.81
C PRO A 55 -37.09 32.35 -11.77
N ILE A 56 -36.44 32.20 -10.61
CA ILE A 56 -37.05 31.62 -9.41
C ILE A 56 -37.06 32.65 -8.28
N GLN A 57 -38.27 32.91 -7.78
CA GLN A 57 -38.62 33.87 -6.74
C GLN A 57 -38.17 33.45 -5.34
N ALA A 58 -37.82 34.46 -4.54
CA ALA A 58 -37.69 34.38 -3.10
C ALA A 58 -39.02 34.72 -2.43
N GLU A 59 -39.39 33.96 -1.39
CA GLU A 59 -40.38 34.38 -0.40
C GLU A 59 -39.80 34.22 1.01
N GLU A 60 -39.76 35.33 1.74
CA GLU A 60 -39.58 35.39 3.19
C GLU A 60 -40.91 35.10 3.90
N ARG A 61 -40.88 34.36 5.02
CA ARG A 61 -41.70 34.68 6.21
C ARG A 61 -41.04 34.24 7.52
N ASN A 62 -41.10 35.16 8.47
CA ASN A 62 -40.59 35.12 9.83
C ASN A 62 -41.39 34.24 10.81
N SER A 63 -40.64 33.62 11.73
CA SER A 63 -40.79 33.57 13.20
C SER A 63 -42.12 33.20 13.86
N ALA A 64 -42.14 32.10 14.64
CA ALA A 64 -42.15 32.15 16.11
C ALA A 64 -42.31 30.76 16.77
N ASN A 65 -41.33 30.43 17.63
CA ASN A 65 -41.38 29.72 18.92
C ASN A 65 -42.34 28.53 19.14
N GLU A 66 -41.77 27.36 19.43
CA GLU A 66 -42.01 26.68 20.70
C GLU A 66 -40.80 25.82 21.11
N SER A 67 -40.58 25.76 22.41
CA SER A 67 -39.35 25.50 23.15
C SER A 67 -39.08 24.02 23.51
N ASN A 68 -37.85 23.80 23.96
CA ASN A 68 -37.27 22.61 24.65
C ASN A 68 -36.54 21.66 23.68
N GLU A 69 -35.29 21.24 23.87
CA GLU A 69 -34.48 21.13 25.09
C GLU A 69 -32.99 21.06 24.67
N VAL A 70 -32.09 21.58 25.49
CA VAL A 70 -30.64 21.65 25.21
C VAL A 70 -29.94 20.37 25.69
N LYS A 71 -28.92 19.93 24.93
CA LYS A 71 -27.63 19.30 25.33
C LYS A 71 -27.42 17.85 24.89
N GLU A 72 -26.63 17.69 23.82
CA GLU A 72 -25.43 16.86 23.88
C GLU A 72 -24.26 17.69 23.35
N GLU A 73 -23.48 18.23 24.29
CA GLU A 73 -22.19 18.83 24.03
C GLU A 73 -21.22 17.64 23.89
N ASP A 74 -20.86 17.29 22.65
CA ASP A 74 -19.96 16.16 22.32
C ASP A 74 -18.54 16.50 22.83
N SER A 75 -18.34 16.39 24.15
CA SER A 75 -17.12 16.82 24.84
C SER A 75 -15.92 15.99 24.37
N VAL A 76 -14.89 16.66 23.86
CA VAL A 76 -13.60 16.03 23.58
C VAL A 76 -13.00 15.57 24.90
N ILE A 77 -12.86 14.26 25.08
CA ILE A 77 -12.20 13.70 26.26
C ILE A 77 -10.70 13.69 25.94
N ASP A 78 -9.93 14.49 26.68
CA ASP A 78 -8.47 14.37 26.70
C ASP A 78 -8.12 13.15 27.55
N GLU A 79 -8.38 11.96 27.00
CA GLU A 79 -8.04 10.72 27.69
C GLU A 79 -6.54 10.70 27.95
N ALA A 80 -6.19 10.30 29.17
CA ALA A 80 -4.80 10.05 29.52
C ALA A 80 -4.21 9.08 28.48
N GLU A 81 -3.01 9.40 27.99
CA GLU A 81 -2.24 8.58 27.04
C GLU A 81 -2.12 7.11 27.49
N TYR A 82 -2.29 6.86 28.79
CA TYR A 82 -2.17 5.59 29.47
C TYR A 82 -3.47 5.20 30.19
N ASP A 83 -3.89 3.93 30.12
CA ASP A 83 -5.01 3.36 30.86
C ASP A 83 -4.72 3.27 32.38
N SER A 84 -5.69 2.78 33.16
CA SER A 84 -5.56 2.63 34.62
C SER A 84 -4.48 1.62 35.06
N LEU A 85 -3.98 0.80 34.13
CA LEU A 85 -2.85 -0.12 34.31
C LEU A 85 -1.53 0.48 33.78
N GLY A 86 -1.57 1.71 33.26
CA GLY A 86 -0.44 2.42 32.67
C GLY A 86 -0.17 2.06 31.21
N ASN A 87 -1.01 1.27 30.52
CA ASN A 87 -0.75 0.91 29.12
C ASN A 87 -1.15 2.04 28.19
N LEU A 88 -0.31 2.33 27.19
CA LEU A 88 -0.70 3.25 26.12
C LEU A 88 -1.99 2.77 25.45
N GLN A 89 -2.94 3.67 25.27
CA GLN A 89 -4.18 3.36 24.60
C GLN A 89 -4.03 3.43 23.07
N PHE A 90 -4.57 2.44 22.37
CA PHE A 90 -4.52 2.32 20.92
C PHE A 90 -5.93 2.23 20.33
N HIS A 91 -6.15 2.88 19.18
CA HIS A 91 -7.34 2.65 18.36
C HIS A 91 -7.06 1.63 17.28
N HIS A 92 -7.88 0.58 17.24
CA HIS A 92 -7.79 -0.49 16.25
C HIS A 92 -9.02 -0.48 15.32
N PRO A 93 -8.89 -0.04 14.05
CA PRO A 93 -10.03 0.15 13.16
C PRO A 93 -10.49 -1.13 12.44
N VAL A 94 -9.80 -2.25 12.62
CA VAL A 94 -10.04 -3.52 11.90
C VAL A 94 -10.43 -4.62 12.88
N ARG A 95 -11.17 -5.64 12.46
CA ARG A 95 -11.43 -6.81 13.31
C ARG A 95 -10.27 -7.78 13.20
N PHE A 96 -9.75 -8.28 14.33
CA PHE A 96 -8.64 -9.25 14.31
C PHE A 96 -9.02 -10.52 13.54
N GLU A 97 -10.30 -10.87 13.54
CA GLU A 97 -10.84 -12.02 12.82
C GLU A 97 -10.55 -11.94 11.31
N ASP A 98 -10.52 -10.73 10.74
CA ASP A 98 -10.24 -10.48 9.31
C ASP A 98 -8.83 -10.94 8.88
N PHE A 99 -7.92 -11.14 9.85
CA PHE A 99 -6.56 -11.63 9.62
C PHE A 99 -6.37 -13.12 9.95
N THR A 100 -7.38 -13.76 10.55
CA THR A 100 -7.34 -15.16 11.02
C THR A 100 -8.18 -16.12 10.19
N LEU A 101 -8.97 -15.62 9.25
CA LEU A 101 -9.71 -16.46 8.31
C LEU A 101 -8.74 -17.23 7.41
N ASP A 102 -8.91 -18.56 7.33
CA ASP A 102 -8.40 -19.32 6.19
C ASP A 102 -8.84 -18.56 4.92
N PRO A 103 -7.90 -18.18 4.04
CA PRO A 103 -8.19 -17.26 2.97
C PRO A 103 -9.38 -17.81 2.17
N PRO A 104 -10.47 -17.01 2.00
CA PRO A 104 -11.66 -17.48 1.31
C PRO A 104 -11.24 -17.99 -0.06
N ALA A 105 -11.62 -19.23 -0.37
CA ALA A 105 -11.18 -20.00 -1.52
C ALA A 105 -10.90 -19.11 -2.75
N PHE A 106 -9.64 -18.72 -2.93
CA PHE A 106 -9.08 -18.03 -4.11
C PHE A 106 -9.68 -16.70 -4.59
N ARG A 107 -10.67 -16.10 -3.89
CA ARG A 107 -11.48 -15.00 -4.48
C ARG A 107 -11.17 -13.57 -4.02
N ALA A 108 -10.54 -13.40 -2.87
CA ALA A 108 -10.33 -12.08 -2.26
C ALA A 108 -8.91 -11.86 -1.70
N ALA A 109 -8.05 -12.88 -1.74
CA ALA A 109 -6.68 -12.81 -1.24
C ALA A 109 -5.74 -12.11 -2.23
N ARG A 110 -6.03 -12.15 -3.52
CA ARG A 110 -5.05 -11.86 -4.57
C ARG A 110 -4.64 -10.38 -4.64
N SER A 111 -5.54 -9.48 -4.26
CA SER A 111 -5.61 -8.11 -4.77
C SER A 111 -5.56 -7.02 -3.71
N THR A 112 -6.15 -7.38 -2.59
CA THR A 112 -5.57 -7.19 -1.28
C THR A 112 -4.06 -7.47 -1.36
N LEU A 113 -3.55 -8.66 -1.76
CA LEU A 113 -2.10 -8.96 -1.74
C LEU A 113 -1.17 -7.97 -2.48
N SER A 114 -1.58 -7.34 -3.60
CA SER A 114 -0.75 -6.34 -4.31
C SER A 114 -0.76 -4.96 -3.64
N THR A 115 -1.91 -4.52 -3.13
CA THR A 115 -2.03 -3.30 -2.31
C THR A 115 -1.31 -3.47 -0.97
N GLN A 116 -1.45 -4.65 -0.37
CA GLN A 116 -0.82 -5.08 0.86
C GLN A 116 0.70 -5.14 0.73
N GLN A 117 1.22 -5.70 -0.37
CA GLN A 117 2.65 -5.69 -0.64
C GLN A 117 3.18 -4.27 -0.90
N THR A 118 2.38 -3.42 -1.55
CA THR A 118 2.75 -2.00 -1.74
C THR A 118 2.90 -1.29 -0.40
N PHE A 119 1.95 -1.50 0.53
CA PHE A 119 2.05 -0.98 1.89
C PHE A 119 3.29 -1.49 2.62
N ILE A 120 3.56 -2.81 2.58
CA ILE A 120 4.77 -3.40 3.15
C ILE A 120 6.03 -2.71 2.59
N ASN A 121 6.10 -2.53 1.27
CA ASN A 121 7.25 -1.90 0.61
C ASN A 121 7.47 -0.44 1.06
N GLN A 122 6.40 0.30 1.37
CA GLN A 122 6.52 1.68 1.86
C GLN A 122 7.18 1.76 3.24
N ILE A 123 6.95 0.78 4.12
CA ILE A 123 7.40 0.83 5.51
C ILE A 123 8.61 -0.07 5.81
N ALA A 124 8.87 -1.09 4.99
CA ALA A 124 9.85 -2.15 5.29
C ALA A 124 11.28 -1.63 5.52
N SER A 125 11.74 -0.65 4.74
CA SER A 125 13.10 -0.10 4.87
C SER A 125 13.30 0.62 6.21
N SER A 126 12.35 1.49 6.57
CA SER A 126 12.34 2.18 7.86
C SER A 126 12.19 1.20 9.01
N ALA A 127 11.26 0.24 8.91
CA ALA A 127 11.04 -0.78 9.93
C ALA A 127 12.29 -1.64 10.17
N LYS A 128 12.96 -2.09 9.10
CA LYS A 128 14.22 -2.84 9.21
C LYS A 128 15.30 -2.02 9.93
N THR A 129 15.50 -0.78 9.52
CA THR A 129 16.52 0.11 10.10
C THR A 129 16.26 0.35 11.57
N LEU A 130 15.04 0.77 11.90
CA LEU A 130 14.62 1.11 13.26
C LEU A 130 14.63 -0.11 14.17
N ALA A 131 14.06 -1.24 13.74
CA ALA A 131 13.99 -2.44 14.57
C ALA A 131 15.39 -3.03 14.85
N ASN A 132 16.27 -3.08 13.84
CA ASN A 132 17.63 -3.58 14.02
C ASN A 132 18.45 -2.70 14.97
N ALA A 133 18.35 -1.37 14.83
CA ALA A 133 19.04 -0.44 15.73
C ALA A 133 18.55 -0.53 17.18
N ASN A 134 17.36 -1.09 17.42
CA ASN A 134 16.71 -1.07 18.72
C ASN A 134 16.44 -2.45 19.33
N ASN A 135 17.08 -3.51 18.83
CA ASN A 135 16.93 -4.88 19.36
C ASN A 135 15.47 -5.38 19.28
N LEU A 136 14.80 -5.12 18.15
CA LEU A 136 13.42 -5.52 17.85
C LEU A 136 13.32 -6.28 16.52
N TYR A 137 12.19 -6.96 16.29
CA TYR A 137 11.88 -7.62 15.02
C TYR A 137 11.20 -6.65 14.04
N ALA A 138 11.76 -6.52 12.84
CA ALA A 138 11.15 -5.75 11.77
C ALA A 138 9.87 -6.43 11.29
N SER A 139 9.84 -7.77 11.29
CA SER A 139 8.65 -8.56 10.97
C SER A 139 7.47 -8.25 11.89
N VAL A 140 7.72 -8.16 13.20
CA VAL A 140 6.71 -7.80 14.21
C VAL A 140 6.25 -6.37 14.02
N MET A 141 7.17 -5.41 13.83
CA MET A 141 6.80 -4.00 13.61
C MET A 141 5.94 -3.81 12.35
N ILE A 142 6.29 -4.46 11.24
CA ILE A 142 5.51 -4.42 9.99
C ILE A 142 4.15 -5.09 10.21
N ALA A 143 4.09 -6.23 10.88
CA ALA A 143 2.84 -6.92 11.17
C ALA A 143 1.91 -6.10 12.08
N GLN A 144 2.44 -5.45 13.11
CA GLN A 144 1.68 -4.50 13.93
C GLN A 144 1.17 -3.35 13.04
N ALA A 145 2.03 -2.70 12.26
CA ALA A 145 1.58 -1.62 11.37
C ALA A 145 0.46 -2.08 10.41
N ILE A 146 0.55 -3.30 9.85
CA ILE A 146 -0.49 -3.89 9.01
C ILE A 146 -1.81 -4.02 9.75
N VAL A 147 -1.77 -4.64 10.93
CA VAL A 147 -2.93 -4.95 11.73
C VAL A 147 -3.55 -3.66 12.23
N GLU A 148 -2.77 -2.80 12.90
CA GLU A 148 -3.22 -1.55 13.53
C GLU A 148 -3.78 -0.51 12.54
N SER A 149 -3.31 -0.51 11.29
CA SER A 149 -3.78 0.47 10.29
C SER A 149 -4.78 -0.09 9.28
N GLY A 150 -5.01 -1.41 9.29
CA GLY A 150 -5.69 -2.08 8.19
C GLY A 150 -5.00 -1.86 6.86
N TRP A 151 -3.72 -2.21 6.78
CA TRP A 151 -2.89 -2.05 5.58
C TRP A 151 -2.70 -0.59 5.11
N GLY A 152 -2.67 0.36 6.05
CA GLY A 152 -2.63 1.80 5.76
C GLY A 152 -3.96 2.34 5.23
N GLY A 153 -5.04 1.57 5.36
CA GLY A 153 -6.36 1.89 4.84
C GLY A 153 -7.18 2.80 5.74
N SER A 154 -6.88 2.84 7.05
CA SER A 154 -7.61 3.63 8.03
C SER A 154 -7.48 5.14 7.78
N THR A 155 -8.53 5.91 8.10
CA THR A 155 -8.48 7.39 8.00
C THR A 155 -7.35 7.98 8.85
N LEU A 156 -7.04 7.34 9.99
CA LEU A 156 -5.98 7.76 10.89
C LEU A 156 -4.56 7.48 10.33
N SER A 157 -4.40 6.43 9.51
CA SER A 157 -3.11 6.10 8.90
C SER A 157 -2.86 6.87 7.59
N LYS A 158 -3.90 7.28 6.87
CA LYS A 158 -3.74 8.03 5.62
C LYS A 158 -3.17 9.43 5.82
N VAL A 159 -2.66 10.01 4.73
CA VAL A 159 -2.33 11.44 4.65
C VAL A 159 -3.57 12.26 5.07
N PRO A 160 -3.43 13.29 5.91
CA PRO A 160 -2.17 13.87 6.39
C PRO A 160 -1.70 13.37 7.77
N ASN A 161 -2.26 12.27 8.28
CA ASN A 161 -2.11 11.86 9.69
C ASN A 161 -0.95 10.89 9.93
N HIS A 162 -0.76 9.90 9.04
CA HIS A 162 0.33 8.92 9.07
C HIS A 162 0.44 8.06 10.34
N ASN A 163 -0.60 7.98 11.17
CA ASN A 163 -0.57 7.21 12.41
C ASN A 163 -0.94 5.75 12.15
N LEU A 164 0.09 4.92 11.98
CA LEU A 164 -0.07 3.49 11.64
C LEU A 164 -0.53 2.64 12.81
N PHE A 165 -0.29 3.09 14.04
CA PHE A 165 -0.43 2.27 15.24
C PHE A 165 -1.61 2.67 16.12
N GLY A 166 -2.39 3.67 15.72
CA GLY A 166 -3.53 4.15 16.50
C GLY A 166 -3.15 4.84 17.81
N ILE A 167 -1.93 5.40 17.91
CA ILE A 167 -1.41 5.98 19.16
C ILE A 167 -2.17 7.28 19.50
N LYS A 168 -2.83 7.31 20.67
CA LYS A 168 -3.53 8.51 21.19
C LYS A 168 -2.54 9.60 21.65
N GLY A 169 -3.02 10.84 21.74
CA GLY A 169 -2.27 12.01 22.22
C GLY A 169 -1.74 12.91 21.09
N GLU A 170 -0.57 13.53 21.33
CA GLU A 170 0.04 14.51 20.41
C GLU A 170 1.50 14.14 20.09
N TYR A 171 1.94 14.40 18.86
CA TYR A 171 3.34 14.23 18.46
C TYR A 171 3.91 15.59 18.08
N ASN A 172 4.88 16.11 18.85
CA ASN A 172 5.42 17.46 18.70
C ASN A 172 4.32 18.54 18.60
N GLY A 173 3.28 18.41 19.43
CA GLY A 173 2.11 19.30 19.44
C GLY A 173 1.14 19.12 18.27
N GLN A 174 1.31 18.09 17.43
CA GLN A 174 0.40 17.77 16.33
C GLN A 174 -0.51 16.59 16.70
N SER A 175 -1.81 16.77 16.50
CA SER A 175 -2.83 15.75 16.71
C SER A 175 -3.98 15.86 15.71
N VAL A 176 -4.83 14.84 15.67
CA VAL A 176 -6.11 14.83 14.97
C VAL A 176 -7.17 14.24 15.90
N THR A 177 -8.30 14.92 16.07
CA THR A 177 -9.42 14.42 16.86
C THR A 177 -10.33 13.56 15.99
N MET A 178 -10.64 12.36 16.44
CA MET A 178 -11.51 11.42 15.72
C MET A 178 -12.41 10.66 16.71
N LYS A 179 -13.59 10.24 16.25
CA LYS A 179 -14.42 9.26 16.98
C LYS A 179 -13.71 7.91 17.00
N THR A 180 -13.59 7.33 18.20
CA THR A 180 -13.03 6.00 18.46
C THR A 180 -14.08 5.17 19.20
N GLN A 181 -14.08 3.86 18.93
CA GLN A 181 -14.92 2.92 19.64
C GLN A 181 -14.13 2.38 20.84
N GLU A 182 -14.69 2.53 22.04
CA GLU A 182 -14.09 2.11 23.29
C GLU A 182 -14.95 1.05 23.96
N TRP A 183 -14.35 0.27 24.84
CA TRP A 183 -15.07 -0.67 25.69
C TRP A 183 -14.84 -0.31 27.15
N SER A 184 -15.93 -0.22 27.92
CA SER A 184 -15.88 -0.18 29.39
C SER A 184 -16.72 -1.29 29.97
N ALA A 185 -16.38 -1.74 31.18
CA ALA A 185 -17.16 -2.77 31.88
C ALA A 185 -18.59 -2.30 32.21
N GLU A 186 -18.80 -0.98 32.30
CA GLU A 186 -20.05 -0.35 32.72
C GLU A 186 -21.00 -0.04 31.55
N GLN A 187 -20.45 0.41 30.42
CA GLN A 187 -21.25 0.86 29.26
C GLN A 187 -21.15 -0.10 28.06
N GLY A 188 -20.25 -1.09 28.12
CA GLY A 188 -19.91 -1.91 26.97
C GLY A 188 -19.25 -1.08 25.88
N TRP A 189 -19.50 -1.43 24.62
CA TRP A 189 -18.97 -0.71 23.47
C TRP A 189 -19.68 0.64 23.28
N HIS A 190 -18.94 1.74 23.35
CA HIS A 190 -19.43 3.09 23.14
C HIS A 190 -18.45 3.90 22.29
N TYR A 191 -18.86 5.08 21.80
CA TYR A 191 -18.01 5.95 20.99
C TYR A 191 -17.64 7.20 21.78
N ILE A 192 -16.36 7.60 21.71
CA ILE A 192 -15.88 8.88 22.25
C ILE A 192 -15.04 9.62 21.21
N ASN A 193 -14.92 10.93 21.34
CA ASN A 193 -13.92 11.71 20.60
C ASN A 193 -12.59 11.66 21.35
N ALA A 194 -11.52 11.20 20.68
CA ALA A 194 -10.18 11.16 21.23
C ALA A 194 -9.17 11.85 20.30
N LYS A 195 -8.10 12.41 20.89
CA LYS A 195 -6.95 12.92 20.14
C LYS A 195 -6.01 11.78 19.77
N PHE A 196 -5.57 11.75 18.52
CA PHE A 196 -4.54 10.85 18.03
C PHE A 196 -3.32 11.62 17.55
N ARG A 197 -2.14 11.03 17.77
CA ARG A 197 -0.88 11.61 17.29
C ARG A 197 -0.93 11.77 15.78
N LYS A 198 -0.45 12.91 15.29
CA LYS A 198 -0.30 13.19 13.84
C LYS A 198 1.17 13.31 13.48
N TYR A 199 1.60 12.54 12.49
CA TYR A 199 3.02 12.45 12.11
C TYR A 199 3.29 13.06 10.72
N PRO A 200 4.51 13.58 10.49
CA PRO A 200 4.94 14.02 9.17
C PRO A 200 4.94 12.90 8.11
N SER A 201 5.33 11.68 8.50
CA SER A 201 5.35 10.50 7.63
C SER A 201 5.23 9.21 8.44
N PHE A 202 5.15 8.06 7.74
CA PHE A 202 5.19 6.74 8.38
C PHE A 202 6.50 6.47 9.15
N LYS A 203 7.61 7.12 8.79
CA LYS A 203 8.89 6.93 9.49
C LYS A 203 8.78 7.36 10.95
N GLU A 204 8.15 8.51 11.22
CA GLU A 204 7.98 9.01 12.57
C GLU A 204 7.01 8.13 13.36
N SER A 205 5.93 7.65 12.74
CA SER A 205 5.00 6.69 13.38
C SER A 205 5.70 5.38 13.76
N LEU A 206 6.55 4.83 12.90
CA LEU A 206 7.36 3.63 13.18
C LEU A 206 8.38 3.88 14.31
N ASN A 207 9.02 5.05 14.32
CA ASN A 207 9.97 5.41 15.37
C ASN A 207 9.28 5.62 16.73
N ASP A 208 8.04 6.11 16.72
CA ASP A 208 7.26 6.26 17.95
C ASP A 208 6.84 4.89 18.51
N ASN A 209 6.46 3.93 17.64
CA ASN A 209 6.27 2.55 18.05
C ASN A 209 7.53 1.92 18.68
N VAL A 210 8.73 2.20 18.15
CA VAL A 210 9.99 1.81 18.82
C VAL A 210 10.09 2.44 20.22
N THR A 211 9.75 3.72 20.34
CA THR A 211 9.79 4.43 21.61
C THR A 211 8.88 3.78 22.64
N ILE A 212 7.66 3.41 22.25
CA ILE A 212 6.73 2.66 23.11
C ILE A 212 7.35 1.32 23.55
N LEU A 213 7.78 0.49 22.60
CA LEU A 213 8.31 -0.85 22.89
C LEU A 213 9.61 -0.84 23.69
N LYS A 214 10.37 0.26 23.65
CA LYS A 214 11.67 0.38 24.32
C LYS A 214 11.65 1.19 25.61
N LYS A 215 10.73 2.16 25.75
CA LYS A 215 10.76 3.14 26.84
C LYS A 215 9.57 3.07 27.78
N THR A 216 8.46 2.41 27.42
CA THR A 216 7.34 2.22 28.36
C THR A 216 7.83 1.45 29.58
N SER A 217 7.75 2.10 30.74
CA SER A 217 8.30 1.64 32.00
C SER A 217 7.44 2.18 33.15
N PHE A 218 7.08 1.30 34.09
CA PHE A 218 6.26 1.64 35.26
C PHE A 218 7.08 1.71 36.55
N SER A 219 8.37 1.39 36.46
CA SER A 219 9.33 1.45 37.56
C SER A 219 10.73 1.54 36.98
N PRO A 220 11.65 2.30 37.58
CA PRO A 220 13.02 2.45 37.08
C PRO A 220 13.68 1.09 36.75
N GLY A 221 14.17 0.94 35.52
CA GLY A 221 14.83 -0.28 35.04
C GLY A 221 13.88 -1.41 34.61
N VAL A 222 12.57 -1.29 34.85
CA VAL A 222 11.56 -2.27 34.43
C VAL A 222 10.84 -1.76 33.20
N TYR A 223 11.17 -2.33 32.03
CA TYR A 223 10.54 -1.97 30.75
C TYR A 223 9.43 -2.96 30.43
N PHE A 224 8.21 -2.44 30.27
CA PHE A 224 6.98 -3.23 30.17
C PHE A 224 6.98 -4.20 28.97
N TYR A 225 7.51 -3.75 27.84
CA TYR A 225 7.59 -4.54 26.60
C TYR A 225 8.93 -5.28 26.42
N SER A 226 9.76 -5.38 27.47
CA SER A 226 11.09 -6.00 27.36
C SER A 226 11.09 -7.46 26.90
N GLY A 227 10.05 -8.24 27.21
CA GLY A 227 9.94 -9.61 26.72
C GLY A 227 9.63 -9.72 25.22
N ALA A 228 9.34 -8.61 24.52
CA ALA A 228 9.23 -8.58 23.07
C ALA A 228 10.56 -8.26 22.34
N TRP A 229 11.63 -8.01 23.09
CA TRP A 229 12.94 -7.68 22.51
C TRP A 229 13.64 -8.91 21.97
N LYS A 230 14.39 -8.75 20.86
CA LYS A 230 15.16 -9.83 20.22
C LYS A 230 16.10 -10.54 21.21
N SER A 231 16.79 -9.79 22.07
CA SER A 231 17.70 -10.36 23.08
C SER A 231 17.01 -11.24 24.13
N ASN A 232 15.70 -11.09 24.31
CA ASN A 232 14.92 -11.78 25.34
C ASN A 232 14.03 -12.89 24.76
N THR A 233 14.19 -13.18 23.47
CA THR A 233 13.31 -14.08 22.70
C THR A 233 14.14 -15.02 21.84
N LYS A 234 13.58 -16.19 21.51
CA LYS A 234 14.19 -17.16 20.57
C LYS A 234 13.68 -16.93 19.16
N SER A 235 12.47 -16.39 19.01
CA SER A 235 11.86 -16.08 17.73
C SER A 235 10.84 -14.95 17.83
N TYR A 236 10.42 -14.42 16.68
CA TYR A 236 9.34 -13.44 16.62
C TYR A 236 8.05 -13.93 17.29
N LYS A 237 7.83 -15.25 17.38
CA LYS A 237 6.64 -15.83 18.03
C LYS A 237 6.62 -15.60 19.54
N ASP A 238 7.79 -15.55 20.18
CA ASP A 238 7.87 -15.24 21.61
C ASP A 238 7.53 -13.75 21.82
N ALA A 239 8.01 -12.89 20.91
CA ALA A 239 7.70 -11.46 20.95
C ALA A 239 6.22 -11.18 20.74
N THR A 240 5.57 -11.80 19.74
CA THR A 240 4.13 -11.63 19.51
C THR A 240 3.28 -12.22 20.65
N ALA A 241 3.72 -13.33 21.26
CA ALA A 241 3.10 -13.85 22.47
C ALA A 241 3.21 -12.85 23.63
N TRP A 242 4.37 -12.22 23.84
CA TRP A 242 4.55 -11.21 24.88
C TRP A 242 3.64 -9.99 24.69
N LEU A 243 3.42 -9.57 23.45
CA LEU A 243 2.56 -8.43 23.13
C LEU A 243 1.06 -8.73 23.35
N THR A 244 0.67 -10.02 23.39
CA THR A 244 -0.73 -10.42 23.57
C THR A 244 -1.22 -10.09 24.98
N GLY A 245 -2.34 -9.38 25.09
CA GLY A 245 -2.88 -8.92 26.37
C GLY A 245 -2.10 -7.75 27.00
N LYS A 246 -1.06 -7.23 26.33
CA LYS A 246 -0.26 -6.08 26.79
C LYS A 246 -0.34 -4.90 25.84
N TYR A 247 -0.09 -5.15 24.55
CA TYR A 247 -0.22 -4.13 23.51
C TYR A 247 -1.68 -3.98 23.06
N ALA A 248 -2.39 -5.11 22.96
CA ALA A 248 -3.83 -5.15 22.72
C ALA A 248 -4.47 -6.13 23.71
N THR A 249 -5.68 -5.82 24.17
CA THR A 249 -6.46 -6.67 25.09
C THR A 249 -6.97 -7.96 24.44
N ALA A 250 -6.96 -8.04 23.11
CA ALA A 250 -7.46 -9.18 22.38
C ALA A 250 -6.58 -10.45 22.58
N PRO A 251 -7.18 -11.59 22.94
CA PRO A 251 -6.43 -12.82 23.23
C PRO A 251 -5.81 -13.48 21.99
N ASN A 252 -6.30 -13.15 20.79
CA ASN A 252 -5.78 -13.63 19.51
C ASN A 252 -4.72 -12.69 18.88
N TYR A 253 -4.29 -11.62 19.58
CA TYR A 253 -3.37 -10.64 19.00
C TYR A 253 -2.07 -11.28 18.46
N GLY A 254 -1.39 -12.07 19.28
CA GLY A 254 -0.13 -12.69 18.89
C GLY A 254 -0.28 -13.73 17.77
N SER A 255 -1.37 -14.51 17.76
CA SER A 255 -1.64 -15.45 16.67
C SER A 255 -1.95 -14.73 15.36
N THR A 256 -2.68 -13.61 15.41
CA THR A 256 -2.93 -12.73 14.26
C THR A 256 -1.62 -12.17 13.68
N LEU A 257 -0.74 -11.63 14.52
CA LEU A 257 0.58 -11.15 14.07
C LEU A 257 1.40 -12.28 13.45
N ASN A 258 1.38 -13.48 14.04
CA ASN A 258 2.10 -14.64 13.52
C ASN A 258 1.59 -15.06 12.14
N ALA A 259 0.28 -15.02 11.91
CA ALA A 259 -0.33 -15.31 10.62
C ALA A 259 0.10 -14.30 9.55
N VAL A 260 0.06 -13.00 9.87
CA VAL A 260 0.54 -11.94 8.96
C VAL A 260 2.03 -12.11 8.65
N ILE A 261 2.88 -12.34 9.65
CA ILE A 261 4.32 -12.55 9.44
C ILE A 261 4.58 -13.74 8.51
N ALA A 262 3.87 -14.85 8.69
CA ALA A 262 4.02 -16.04 7.85
C ALA A 262 3.51 -15.81 6.42
N ASN A 263 2.30 -15.25 6.27
CA ASN A 263 1.65 -15.08 4.96
C ASN A 263 2.43 -14.16 4.02
N TYR A 264 3.09 -13.14 4.57
CA TYR A 264 3.86 -12.16 3.79
C TYR A 264 5.38 -12.36 3.90
N ASN A 265 5.83 -13.47 4.49
CA ASN A 265 7.24 -13.80 4.68
C ASN A 265 8.03 -12.65 5.32
N LEU A 266 7.49 -11.99 6.34
CA LEU A 266 8.06 -10.75 6.87
C LEU A 266 9.39 -10.95 7.61
N THR A 267 9.72 -12.19 8.00
CA THR A 267 11.00 -12.53 8.62
C THR A 267 12.20 -12.25 7.72
N GLN A 268 11.99 -12.11 6.40
CA GLN A 268 13.01 -11.64 5.46
C GLN A 268 13.60 -10.26 5.84
N TYR A 269 12.88 -9.47 6.63
CA TYR A 269 13.32 -8.14 7.09
C TYR A 269 14.08 -8.17 8.44
N ASP A 270 14.14 -9.31 9.14
CA ASP A 270 14.68 -9.38 10.52
C ASP A 270 16.20 -9.49 10.63
N SER A 271 16.90 -9.85 9.54
CA SER A 271 18.34 -10.11 9.57
C SER A 271 19.17 -8.85 9.37
N ALA A 272 20.20 -8.68 10.20
CA ALA A 272 21.12 -7.53 10.19
C ALA A 272 22.17 -7.56 9.06
N GLY A 273 22.38 -8.72 8.41
CA GLY A 273 23.45 -8.93 7.41
C GLY A 273 22.97 -9.31 6.01
N GLY A 274 21.67 -9.37 5.76
CA GLY A 274 21.18 -9.39 4.39
C GLY A 274 21.41 -8.00 3.84
N SER A 275 22.39 -7.84 2.95
CA SER A 275 22.40 -6.75 1.97
C SER A 275 20.96 -6.50 1.60
N THR A 276 20.43 -5.34 2.01
CA THR A 276 19.29 -4.83 1.27
C THR A 276 19.74 -4.87 -0.19
N PRO A 277 18.88 -5.23 -1.14
CA PRO A 277 19.12 -4.76 -2.48
C PRO A 277 18.94 -3.23 -2.48
N ASN A 278 19.66 -2.45 -1.65
CA ASN A 278 19.40 -1.02 -1.36
C ASN A 278 17.87 -0.82 -1.04
N PRO A 279 17.25 0.38 -0.98
CA PRO A 279 15.96 0.44 -1.65
C PRO A 279 16.33 0.11 -3.09
N THR A 280 15.99 -1.08 -3.60
CA THR A 280 16.03 -1.20 -5.04
C THR A 280 15.02 -0.14 -5.42
N PRO A 281 15.38 0.90 -6.18
CA PRO A 281 14.34 1.67 -6.86
C PRO A 281 13.45 0.58 -7.44
N PRO A 282 12.15 0.59 -7.08
CA PRO A 282 11.26 -0.58 -7.16
C PRO A 282 11.63 -1.32 -8.42
N SER A 283 12.08 -2.60 -8.29
CA SER A 283 12.82 -3.29 -9.35
C SER A 283 12.30 -2.80 -10.68
N LYS A 284 13.15 -2.09 -11.45
CA LYS A 284 12.68 -1.41 -12.67
C LYS A 284 11.84 -2.36 -13.52
N ASN A 285 12.09 -3.67 -13.36
CA ASN A 285 11.45 -4.80 -13.99
C ASN A 285 10.95 -5.79 -12.89
N ILE A 286 9.65 -5.79 -12.61
CA ILE A 286 8.96 -6.69 -11.66
C ILE A 286 8.53 -7.96 -12.40
N PRO A 287 9.03 -9.16 -12.04
CA PRO A 287 8.71 -10.38 -12.78
C PRO A 287 7.23 -10.76 -12.63
N MET A 288 6.56 -11.01 -13.76
CA MET A 288 5.20 -11.53 -13.80
C MET A 288 5.22 -13.05 -13.98
N TYR A 289 4.93 -13.77 -12.90
CA TYR A 289 4.86 -15.22 -12.90
C TYR A 289 3.59 -15.71 -13.60
N ARG A 290 3.73 -16.59 -14.58
CA ARG A 290 2.62 -17.27 -15.27
C ARG A 290 2.41 -18.66 -14.68
N LEU A 291 1.17 -18.96 -14.37
CA LEU A 291 0.73 -20.29 -13.97
C LEU A 291 -0.41 -20.75 -14.86
N TYR A 292 -0.45 -22.04 -15.15
CA TYR A 292 -1.52 -22.66 -15.90
C TYR A 292 -2.25 -23.68 -15.03
N ASN A 293 -3.58 -23.55 -14.96
CA ASN A 293 -4.43 -24.49 -14.25
C ASN A 293 -5.09 -25.46 -15.26
N PRO A 294 -4.68 -26.74 -15.29
CA PRO A 294 -5.22 -27.69 -16.25
C PRO A 294 -6.68 -28.07 -16.00
N ASN A 295 -7.24 -27.75 -14.82
CA ASN A 295 -8.62 -28.11 -14.47
C ASN A 295 -9.67 -27.15 -15.04
N ASN A 296 -9.34 -25.86 -15.13
CA ASN A 296 -10.23 -24.82 -15.66
C ASN A 296 -9.66 -24.09 -16.89
N TYR A 297 -8.48 -24.51 -17.38
CA TYR A 297 -7.77 -23.95 -18.54
C TYR A 297 -7.35 -22.48 -18.38
N GLU A 298 -7.34 -21.97 -17.15
CA GLU A 298 -6.99 -20.60 -16.84
C GLU A 298 -5.47 -20.39 -16.88
N HIS A 299 -5.05 -19.27 -17.47
CA HIS A 299 -3.74 -18.71 -17.22
C HIS A 299 -3.84 -17.61 -16.16
N PHE A 300 -3.01 -17.75 -15.14
CA PHE A 300 -2.98 -16.85 -14.02
C PHE A 300 -1.63 -16.12 -13.95
N TYR A 301 -1.68 -14.81 -13.70
CA TYR A 301 -0.51 -13.92 -13.72
C TYR A 301 -0.37 -13.15 -12.42
N THR A 302 0.82 -13.19 -11.81
CA THR A 302 1.09 -12.42 -10.58
C THR A 302 2.53 -11.95 -10.46
N ALA A 303 2.70 -10.76 -9.91
CA ALA A 303 4.00 -10.26 -9.46
C ALA A 303 4.42 -10.85 -8.10
N ASN A 304 3.50 -11.52 -7.40
CA ASN A 304 3.71 -12.03 -6.05
C ASN A 304 4.32 -13.44 -6.07
N LEU A 305 5.57 -13.53 -5.63
CA LEU A 305 6.31 -14.79 -5.54
C LEU A 305 5.68 -15.78 -4.54
N SER A 306 5.23 -15.30 -3.37
CA SER A 306 4.59 -16.13 -2.35
C SER A 306 3.28 -16.72 -2.85
N GLU A 307 2.51 -15.92 -3.58
CA GLU A 307 1.24 -16.34 -4.16
C GLU A 307 1.44 -17.40 -5.24
N LYS A 308 2.42 -17.20 -6.13
CA LYS A 308 2.85 -18.24 -7.08
C LYS A 308 3.27 -19.51 -6.33
N ASN A 309 4.09 -19.39 -5.29
CA ASN A 309 4.59 -20.53 -4.53
C ASN A 309 3.45 -21.28 -3.82
N HIS A 310 2.49 -20.56 -3.26
CA HIS A 310 1.33 -21.12 -2.60
C HIS A 310 0.45 -21.90 -3.58
N LEU A 311 0.13 -21.32 -4.75
CA LEU A 311 -0.65 -22.00 -5.78
C LEU A 311 -0.02 -23.31 -6.25
N VAL A 312 1.30 -23.31 -6.44
CA VAL A 312 2.03 -24.52 -6.81
C VAL A 312 1.98 -25.54 -5.68
N LYS A 313 2.21 -25.10 -4.43
CA LYS A 313 2.23 -25.95 -3.24
C LYS A 313 0.91 -26.69 -3.03
N ILE A 314 -0.22 -26.02 -3.23
CA ILE A 314 -1.55 -26.64 -3.06
C ILE A 314 -2.05 -27.37 -4.31
N GLY A 315 -1.25 -27.44 -5.38
CA GLY A 315 -1.61 -28.10 -6.62
C GLY A 315 -2.68 -27.38 -7.45
N TRP A 316 -2.90 -26.08 -7.24
CA TRP A 316 -3.89 -25.30 -8.00
C TRP A 316 -3.50 -25.17 -9.47
N GLY A 317 -2.20 -24.98 -9.76
CA GLY A 317 -1.71 -24.81 -11.13
C GLY A 317 -0.21 -25.04 -11.25
N LYS A 318 0.24 -25.25 -12.48
CA LYS A 318 1.65 -25.47 -12.84
C LYS A 318 2.33 -24.13 -13.10
N TYR A 319 3.51 -23.92 -12.53
CA TYR A 319 4.32 -22.74 -12.82
C TYR A 319 4.97 -22.89 -14.20
N GLU A 320 4.78 -21.90 -15.07
CA GLU A 320 5.26 -21.93 -16.46
C GLU A 320 6.45 -20.99 -16.72
N GLY A 321 6.87 -20.21 -15.72
CA GLY A 321 7.97 -19.26 -15.84
C GLY A 321 7.53 -17.79 -15.66
N ILE A 322 8.45 -16.88 -15.98
CA ILE A 322 8.20 -15.44 -16.01
C ILE A 322 7.68 -15.09 -17.41
N ALA A 323 6.45 -14.60 -17.51
CA ALA A 323 5.86 -14.23 -18.82
C ALA A 323 6.40 -12.90 -19.34
N TRP A 324 6.53 -11.90 -18.48
CA TRP A 324 7.16 -10.60 -18.77
C TRP A 324 7.64 -9.94 -17.47
N ASN A 325 8.33 -8.80 -17.59
CA ASN A 325 8.57 -7.93 -16.45
C ASN A 325 7.70 -6.67 -16.57
N ALA A 326 7.01 -6.28 -15.50
CA ALA A 326 6.26 -5.04 -15.42
C ALA A 326 7.14 -3.91 -14.89
N PRO A 327 6.95 -2.64 -15.29
CA PRO A 327 7.57 -1.52 -14.61
C PRO A 327 7.07 -1.36 -13.18
N SER A 328 7.83 -0.61 -12.39
CA SER A 328 7.46 -0.20 -11.04
C SER A 328 6.38 0.87 -10.94
N THR A 329 6.16 1.61 -12.02
CA THR A 329 5.23 2.75 -12.12
C THR A 329 4.67 2.82 -13.54
N GLY A 330 3.48 3.39 -13.70
CA GLY A 330 2.86 3.60 -15.02
C GLY A 330 1.34 3.52 -14.92
N ALA A 331 0.67 3.27 -16.05
CA ALA A 331 -0.77 3.07 -16.05
C ALA A 331 -1.15 1.78 -15.31
N SER A 332 -2.15 1.84 -14.42
CA SER A 332 -2.58 0.70 -13.61
C SER A 332 -3.25 -0.38 -14.46
N VAL A 333 -2.72 -1.60 -14.42
CA VAL A 333 -3.42 -2.80 -14.91
C VAL A 333 -4.22 -3.38 -13.75
N TYR A 334 -5.54 -3.40 -13.92
CA TYR A 334 -6.50 -3.88 -12.94
C TYR A 334 -6.68 -5.39 -13.07
N ARG A 335 -6.78 -6.10 -11.95
CA ARG A 335 -7.26 -7.49 -11.92
C ARG A 335 -8.70 -7.53 -11.47
N LEU A 336 -9.45 -8.43 -12.09
CA LEU A 336 -10.80 -8.81 -11.70
C LEU A 336 -10.88 -10.33 -11.60
N TYR A 337 -11.87 -10.80 -10.85
CA TYR A 337 -12.10 -12.21 -10.69
C TYR A 337 -13.59 -12.58 -10.69
N ASN A 338 -13.96 -13.67 -11.38
CA ASN A 338 -15.36 -14.06 -11.51
C ASN A 338 -15.76 -15.28 -10.68
N SER A 339 -16.69 -15.03 -9.73
CA SER A 339 -17.51 -15.95 -8.89
C SER A 339 -17.71 -17.39 -9.34
N THR A 340 -18.16 -17.44 -10.57
CA THR A 340 -18.88 -18.58 -11.09
C THR A 340 -18.04 -19.25 -12.16
N LEU A 341 -17.28 -18.43 -12.90
CA LEU A 341 -16.42 -18.87 -13.99
C LEU A 341 -15.06 -19.39 -13.49
N ARG A 342 -14.67 -19.03 -12.25
CA ARG A 342 -13.36 -19.35 -11.66
C ARG A 342 -12.23 -18.89 -12.59
N ASP A 343 -12.29 -17.63 -13.01
CA ASP A 343 -11.39 -17.05 -14.00
C ASP A 343 -11.00 -15.62 -13.60
N HIS A 344 -9.78 -15.24 -13.93
CA HIS A 344 -9.26 -13.88 -13.70
C HIS A 344 -9.18 -13.11 -15.03
N HIS A 345 -9.41 -11.80 -14.94
CA HIS A 345 -9.32 -10.90 -16.07
C HIS A 345 -8.42 -9.72 -15.71
N TYR A 346 -7.66 -9.24 -16.70
CA TYR A 346 -6.69 -8.17 -16.53
C TYR A 346 -6.90 -7.09 -17.60
N THR A 347 -7.01 -5.84 -17.18
CA THR A 347 -7.29 -4.74 -18.11
C THR A 347 -6.70 -3.41 -17.65
N LEU A 348 -6.32 -2.57 -18.61
CA LEU A 348 -6.03 -1.15 -18.39
C LEU A 348 -7.31 -0.29 -18.37
N ASP A 349 -8.43 -0.81 -18.90
CA ASP A 349 -9.65 -0.05 -19.10
C ASP A 349 -10.54 -0.05 -17.84
N TRP A 350 -10.63 1.11 -17.19
CA TRP A 350 -11.51 1.28 -16.04
C TRP A 350 -13.00 1.13 -16.38
N ASN A 351 -13.40 1.43 -17.62
CA ASN A 351 -14.77 1.21 -18.04
C ASN A 351 -15.10 -0.28 -18.15
N GLU A 352 -14.17 -1.10 -18.65
CA GLU A 352 -14.27 -2.57 -18.62
C GLU A 352 -14.41 -3.07 -17.17
N VAL A 353 -13.60 -2.56 -16.23
CA VAL A 353 -13.76 -2.86 -14.79
C VAL A 353 -15.18 -2.55 -14.29
N LYS A 354 -15.68 -1.34 -14.59
CA LYS A 354 -17.00 -0.87 -14.17
C LYS A 354 -18.12 -1.76 -14.74
N VAL A 355 -18.07 -2.09 -16.02
CA VAL A 355 -19.08 -2.93 -16.68
C VAL A 355 -19.06 -4.35 -16.10
N LEU A 356 -17.88 -4.96 -15.96
CA LEU A 356 -17.74 -6.32 -15.45
C LEU A 356 -18.22 -6.44 -14.01
N THR A 357 -17.92 -5.45 -13.16
CA THR A 357 -18.32 -5.43 -11.75
C THR A 357 -19.81 -5.16 -11.55
N THR A 358 -20.40 -4.26 -12.33
CA THR A 358 -21.81 -3.88 -12.16
C THR A 358 -22.79 -4.81 -12.87
N LYS A 359 -22.40 -5.40 -14.01
CA LYS A 359 -23.34 -6.18 -14.86
C LYS A 359 -23.03 -7.67 -14.95
N HIS A 360 -21.79 -8.08 -14.70
CA HIS A 360 -21.33 -9.43 -15.02
C HIS A 360 -20.77 -10.22 -13.82
N LYS A 361 -21.03 -9.75 -12.60
CA LYS A 361 -20.67 -10.43 -11.33
C LYS A 361 -19.16 -10.70 -11.19
N TRP A 362 -18.33 -9.85 -11.78
CA TRP A 362 -16.91 -9.83 -11.49
C TRP A 362 -16.65 -9.03 -10.22
N THR A 363 -15.63 -9.42 -9.47
CA THR A 363 -15.14 -8.67 -8.32
C THR A 363 -13.91 -7.90 -8.76
N TYR A 364 -13.93 -6.57 -8.59
CA TYR A 364 -12.71 -5.78 -8.74
C TYR A 364 -11.78 -6.14 -7.61
N GLU A 365 -10.60 -6.58 -8.01
CA GLU A 365 -9.63 -7.08 -7.08
C GLU A 365 -8.67 -5.92 -6.73
N GLY A 366 -8.15 -5.16 -7.69
CA GLY A 366 -7.19 -4.10 -7.39
C GLY A 366 -6.25 -3.84 -8.55
N VAL A 367 -5.24 -3.00 -8.31
CA VAL A 367 -4.12 -2.85 -9.24
C VAL A 367 -3.22 -4.08 -9.13
N ALA A 368 -3.06 -4.81 -10.23
CA ALA A 368 -2.26 -6.02 -10.30
C ALA A 368 -0.77 -5.70 -10.53
N TRP A 369 -0.50 -4.77 -11.45
CA TRP A 369 0.80 -4.21 -11.80
C TRP A 369 0.62 -2.94 -12.65
N TYR A 370 1.73 -2.36 -13.12
CA TYR A 370 1.72 -1.19 -13.99
C TYR A 370 2.12 -1.52 -15.43
N SER A 371 1.59 -0.78 -16.39
CA SER A 371 2.00 -0.78 -17.79
C SER A 371 3.09 0.24 -18.04
N ASP A 372 4.05 -0.10 -18.90
CA ASP A 372 5.15 0.79 -19.26
C ASP A 372 4.68 1.96 -20.14
N ASN A 373 4.87 3.17 -19.65
CA ASN A 373 4.51 4.39 -20.36
C ASN A 373 5.38 4.60 -21.62
N ASN A 374 6.59 4.05 -21.64
CA ASN A 374 7.49 4.10 -22.79
C ASN A 374 7.13 3.07 -23.87
N LYS A 375 6.13 2.21 -23.61
CA LYS A 375 5.61 1.22 -24.55
C LYS A 375 6.67 0.23 -25.08
N SER A 376 7.61 -0.18 -24.22
CA SER A 376 8.80 -0.95 -24.61
C SER A 376 8.49 -2.34 -25.19
N VAL A 377 7.68 -3.15 -24.49
CA VAL A 377 7.32 -4.51 -24.93
C VAL A 377 5.82 -4.66 -24.99
N LYS A 378 5.26 -5.08 -26.14
CA LYS A 378 3.81 -5.29 -26.29
C LYS A 378 3.38 -6.57 -25.57
N ILE A 379 2.32 -6.48 -24.76
CA ILE A 379 1.60 -7.65 -24.25
C ILE A 379 0.28 -7.77 -24.99
N HIS A 380 0.18 -8.82 -25.80
CA HIS A 380 -0.96 -9.16 -26.63
C HIS A 380 -2.07 -9.79 -25.80
N ARG A 381 -3.31 -9.35 -26.00
CA ARG A 381 -4.52 -9.91 -25.38
C ARG A 381 -5.27 -10.77 -26.40
N LEU A 382 -5.62 -11.98 -26.00
CA LEU A 382 -6.47 -12.88 -26.78
C LEU A 382 -7.63 -13.36 -25.92
N PHE A 383 -8.79 -13.56 -26.53
CA PHE A 383 -10.00 -14.05 -25.89
C PHE A 383 -10.43 -15.38 -26.50
N ASN A 384 -10.76 -16.35 -25.66
CA ASN A 384 -11.30 -17.63 -26.11
C ASN A 384 -12.83 -17.71 -25.88
N PRO A 385 -13.65 -17.51 -26.92
CA PRO A 385 -15.10 -17.62 -26.80
C PRO A 385 -15.61 -19.05 -26.59
N SER A 386 -14.79 -20.08 -26.84
CA SER A 386 -15.23 -21.48 -26.73
C SER A 386 -15.17 -22.01 -25.29
N LEU A 387 -14.49 -21.31 -24.38
CA LEU A 387 -14.46 -21.66 -22.97
C LEU A 387 -15.68 -21.07 -22.26
N ARG A 388 -16.28 -21.82 -21.33
CA ARG A 388 -17.40 -21.35 -20.51
C ARG A 388 -17.09 -20.05 -19.78
N SER A 389 -15.82 -19.84 -19.40
CA SER A 389 -15.38 -18.62 -18.75
C SER A 389 -15.12 -17.44 -19.69
N GLY A 390 -14.94 -17.69 -20.99
CA GLY A 390 -14.44 -16.67 -21.91
C GLY A 390 -13.00 -16.25 -21.56
N SER A 391 -12.12 -17.23 -21.31
CA SER A 391 -10.79 -16.95 -20.74
C SER A 391 -9.94 -16.07 -21.66
N HIS A 392 -9.10 -15.24 -21.03
CA HIS A 392 -8.17 -14.36 -21.72
C HIS A 392 -6.74 -14.87 -21.56
N HIS A 393 -5.95 -14.73 -22.62
CA HIS A 393 -4.53 -15.05 -22.64
C HIS A 393 -3.72 -13.79 -22.91
N TYR A 394 -2.62 -13.64 -22.17
CA TYR A 394 -1.74 -12.48 -22.25
C TYR A 394 -0.32 -12.93 -22.51
N THR A 395 0.29 -12.39 -23.58
CA THR A 395 1.62 -12.83 -23.99
C THR A 395 2.43 -11.77 -24.71
N LYS A 396 3.75 -11.81 -24.55
CA LYS A 396 4.70 -11.05 -25.38
C LYS A 396 5.11 -11.80 -26.66
N ASP A 397 4.79 -13.10 -26.74
CA ASP A 397 5.25 -13.97 -27.82
C ASP A 397 4.28 -13.95 -29.00
N GLN A 398 4.71 -13.32 -30.10
CA GLN A 398 3.94 -13.24 -31.34
C GLN A 398 3.67 -14.62 -31.96
N ASN A 399 4.54 -15.61 -31.76
CA ASN A 399 4.30 -16.98 -32.21
C ASN A 399 3.16 -17.63 -31.43
N GLU A 400 3.10 -17.42 -30.11
CA GLU A 400 1.99 -17.89 -29.28
C GLU A 400 0.66 -17.25 -29.74
N VAL A 401 0.65 -15.95 -30.07
CA VAL A 401 -0.53 -15.28 -30.68
C VAL A 401 -0.96 -16.00 -31.96
N ASN A 402 -0.01 -16.27 -32.87
CA ASN A 402 -0.30 -16.89 -34.16
C ASN A 402 -0.88 -18.30 -34.00
N VAL A 403 -0.31 -19.11 -33.11
CA VAL A 403 -0.79 -20.45 -32.80
C VAL A 403 -2.16 -20.43 -32.13
N LEU A 404 -2.42 -19.51 -31.22
CA LEU A 404 -3.73 -19.43 -30.55
C LEU A 404 -4.83 -19.01 -31.52
N LYS A 405 -4.54 -18.11 -32.48
CA LYS A 405 -5.49 -17.73 -33.52
C LYS A 405 -5.93 -18.92 -34.40
N THR A 406 -5.02 -19.83 -34.76
CA THR A 406 -5.39 -21.04 -35.51
C THR A 406 -6.22 -22.02 -34.69
N ARG A 407 -6.22 -21.87 -33.36
CA ARG A 407 -6.99 -22.66 -32.39
C ARG A 407 -8.28 -21.97 -31.92
N GLY A 408 -8.75 -20.96 -32.66
CA GLY A 408 -10.04 -20.30 -32.41
C GLY A 408 -10.01 -19.16 -31.38
N TRP A 409 -8.83 -18.77 -30.88
CA TRP A 409 -8.72 -17.58 -30.05
C TRP A 409 -8.85 -16.32 -30.88
N LYS A 410 -9.61 -15.34 -30.38
CA LYS A 410 -9.77 -14.02 -30.97
C LYS A 410 -8.67 -13.10 -30.47
N TYR A 411 -7.91 -12.50 -31.38
CA TYR A 411 -6.92 -11.49 -31.02
C TYR A 411 -7.60 -10.14 -30.79
N GLU A 412 -7.35 -9.53 -29.63
CA GLU A 412 -8.00 -8.29 -29.19
C GLU A 412 -7.06 -7.08 -29.19
N GLY A 413 -5.82 -7.25 -29.67
CA GLY A 413 -4.83 -6.18 -29.72
C GLY A 413 -3.82 -6.23 -28.57
N VAL A 414 -3.21 -5.08 -28.31
CA VAL A 414 -2.26 -4.90 -27.21
C VAL A 414 -3.04 -4.55 -25.95
N GLY A 415 -2.98 -5.41 -24.93
CA GLY A 415 -3.61 -5.16 -23.64
C GLY A 415 -2.88 -4.12 -22.80
N TRP A 416 -1.53 -4.19 -22.77
CA TRP A 416 -0.65 -3.23 -22.11
C TRP A 416 0.79 -3.40 -22.57
N TYR A 417 1.72 -2.64 -21.96
CA TYR A 417 3.14 -2.70 -22.26
C TYR A 417 3.95 -3.15 -21.04
N ALA A 418 4.92 -4.02 -21.29
CA ALA A 418 5.91 -4.52 -20.35
C ALA A 418 7.27 -3.86 -20.58
N LYS A 419 8.26 -4.24 -19.76
CA LYS A 419 9.60 -3.66 -19.73
C LYS A 419 10.73 -4.68 -19.86
#